data_AF-A0A4V1BXN1-F1
#
_entry.id   AF-A0A4V1BXN1-F1
#
_cell.length_a   1.000
_cell.length_b   1.000
_cell.length_c   1.000
_cell.angle_alpha   90.00
_cell.angle_beta   90.00
_cell.angle_gamma   90.00
#
_symmetry.space_group_name_H-M   'P 1'
#
loop_
_entity.id
_entity.type
_entity.pdbx_description
1 polymer ?
#
loop_
_entity_poly.entity_id
_entity_poly.type
_entity_poly.pdbx_seq_one_letter_code
_entity_poly.pdbx_strand_id
1 'polypeptide(L)' 'MSFPSVIPATQEVVKTFFEQLPVVTPSTFLINVNSLKTVPILQGATDESRFMRQLDHAFERILVGDNRDAN' A
#
# COMPACT_ATOMS: atom_id res chain seq x y z
N MET A 1 2.40 -1.26 29.83
CA MET A 1 2.94 -0.67 28.59
C MET A 1 1.84 0.19 28.00
N SER A 2 1.96 1.52 27.99
CA SER A 2 1.04 2.33 27.18
C SER A 2 1.64 2.45 25.79
N PHE A 3 0.79 2.29 24.78
CA PHE A 3 1.11 2.69 23.42
C PHE A 3 1.57 4.17 23.43
N PRO A 4 2.57 4.56 22.61
CA PRO A 4 3.01 5.95 22.57
C PRO A 4 1.84 6.88 22.19
N SER A 5 1.85 8.10 22.70
CA SER A 5 0.92 9.14 22.25
C SER A 5 1.27 9.51 20.81
N VAL A 6 0.56 8.90 19.85
CA VAL A 6 0.84 9.10 18.43
C VAL A 6 0.11 10.34 17.95
N ILE A 7 0.81 11.20 17.19
CA ILE A 7 0.16 12.28 16.45
C ILE A 7 -0.69 11.63 15.34
N PRO A 8 -2.00 11.94 15.24
CA PRO A 8 -2.83 11.39 14.19
C PRO A 8 -2.34 11.86 12.82
N ALA A 9 -2.43 10.98 11.81
CA ALA A 9 -2.18 11.38 10.44
C ALA A 9 -3.15 12.49 10.02
N THR A 10 -2.67 13.48 9.28
CA THR A 10 -3.52 14.53 8.73
C THR A 10 -4.47 13.96 7.68
N GLN A 11 -5.58 14.64 7.39
CA GLN A 11 -6.51 14.22 6.33
C GLN A 11 -5.82 14.12 4.97
N GLU A 12 -4.85 15.00 4.71
CA GLU A 12 -4.04 14.97 3.49
C GLU A 12 -3.22 13.69 3.39
N VAL A 13 -2.52 13.29 4.47
CA VAL A 13 -1.75 12.04 4.50
C VAL A 13 -2.65 10.83 4.25
N VAL A 14 -3.83 10.79 4.88
CA VAL A 14 -4.79 9.69 4.68
C VAL A 14 -5.28 9.63 3.22
N LYS A 15 -5.62 10.79 2.62
CA LYS A 15 -6.04 10.86 1.21
C LYS A 15 -4.93 10.43 0.26
N THR A 16 -3.68 10.83 0.51
CA THR A 16 -2.53 10.43 -0.32
C THR A 16 -2.27 8.94 -0.24
N PHE A 17 -2.39 8.32 0.94
CA PHE A 17 -2.14 6.89 1.10
C PHE A 17 -3.25 6.00 0.52
N PHE A 18 -4.51 6.42 0.64
CA PHE A 18 -5.64 5.62 0.16
C PHE A 18 -6.09 5.99 -1.25
N GLU A 19 -5.70 7.16 -1.79
CA GLU A 19 -6.12 7.66 -3.09
C GLU A 19 -7.66 7.57 -3.26
N GLN A 20 -8.14 6.70 -4.17
CA GLN A 20 -9.56 6.42 -4.42
C GLN A 20 -10.09 5.20 -3.63
N LEU A 21 -9.23 4.53 -2.86
CA LEU A 21 -9.61 3.37 -2.07
C LEU A 21 -10.41 3.78 -0.82
N PRO A 22 -11.36 2.93 -0.40
CA PRO A 22 -12.01 3.08 0.91
C PRO A 22 -10.98 3.03 2.06
N VAL A 23 -11.17 3.84 3.10
CA VAL A 23 -10.32 3.80 4.30
C VAL A 23 -10.75 2.64 5.20
N VAL A 24 -10.06 1.51 5.10
CA VAL A 24 -10.34 0.26 5.84
C VAL A 24 -9.09 -0.23 6.57
N THR A 25 -9.26 -0.84 7.74
CA THR A 25 -8.15 -1.44 8.51
C THR A 25 -8.39 -2.94 8.75
N PRO A 26 -7.33 -3.79 8.79
CA PRO A 26 -5.95 -3.47 8.44
C PRO A 26 -5.80 -3.16 6.92
N SER A 27 -4.81 -2.35 6.57
CA SER A 27 -4.44 -2.09 5.16
C SER A 27 -2.94 -2.33 4.98
N THR A 28 -2.57 -2.94 3.85
CA THR A 28 -1.19 -3.31 3.53
C THR A 28 -0.76 -2.64 2.24
N PHE A 29 0.40 -1.97 2.29
CA PHE A 29 0.99 -1.24 1.17
C PHE A 29 2.42 -1.73 0.93
N LEU A 30 2.81 -1.81 -0.34
CA LEU A 30 4.19 -2.01 -0.76
C LEU A 30 4.78 -0.66 -1.15
N ILE A 31 5.85 -0.24 -0.48
CA ILE A 31 6.46 1.08 -0.67
C ILE A 31 7.89 0.92 -1.14
N ASN A 32 8.25 1.56 -2.25
CA ASN A 32 9.63 1.69 -2.64
C ASN A 32 10.29 2.80 -1.82
N VAL A 33 11.31 2.48 -1.03
CA VAL A 33 11.96 3.44 -0.12
C VAL A 33 12.75 4.55 -0.83
N ASN A 34 13.16 4.33 -2.07
CA ASN A 34 13.97 5.28 -2.84
C ASN A 34 13.09 6.30 -3.60
N SER A 35 11.92 5.88 -4.07
CA SER A 35 11.01 6.74 -4.88
C SER A 35 9.70 7.10 -4.17
N LEU A 36 9.40 6.46 -3.03
CA LEU A 36 8.14 6.56 -2.30
C LEU A 36 6.89 6.16 -3.11
N LYS A 37 7.06 5.56 -4.30
CA LYS A 37 5.97 4.92 -5.04
C LYS A 37 5.31 3.87 -4.14
N THR A 38 4.00 4.00 -3.96
CA THR A 38 3.21 3.21 -3.02
C THR A 38 2.17 2.42 -3.80
N VAL A 39 2.11 1.11 -3.57
CA VAL A 39 1.13 0.22 -4.19
C VAL A 39 0.26 -0.40 -3.11
N PRO A 40 -1.07 -0.21 -3.15
CA PRO A 40 -1.98 -0.87 -2.24
C PRO A 40 -2.07 -2.36 -2.59
N ILE A 41 -1.89 -3.21 -1.58
CA ILE A 41 -1.85 -4.67 -1.70
C ILE A 41 -3.16 -5.23 -1.17
N LEU A 42 -3.49 -5.02 0.12
CA LEU A 42 -4.67 -5.62 0.76
C LEU A 42 -5.40 -4.62 1.65
N GLN A 43 -6.70 -4.85 1.80
CA GLN A 43 -7.55 -4.20 2.79
C GLN A 43 -8.42 -5.24 3.49
N GLY A 44 -8.55 -5.09 4.81
CA GLY A 44 -9.26 -6.02 5.67
C GLY A 44 -8.43 -7.25 6.04
N ALA A 45 -9.05 -8.12 6.85
CA ALA A 45 -8.42 -9.38 7.26
C ALA A 45 -8.13 -10.27 6.04
N THR A 46 -6.99 -10.94 6.06
CA THR A 46 -6.51 -11.79 4.97
C THR A 46 -5.79 -13.02 5.53
N ASP A 47 -5.78 -14.10 4.76
CA ASP A 47 -4.89 -15.24 4.97
C ASP A 47 -3.57 -15.07 4.20
N GLU A 48 -2.60 -15.92 4.52
CA GLU A 48 -1.26 -15.94 3.92
C GLU A 48 -1.28 -16.20 2.40
N SER A 49 -2.12 -17.13 1.96
CA SER A 49 -2.18 -17.51 0.54
C SER A 49 -2.68 -16.34 -0.32
N ARG A 50 -3.69 -15.62 0.16
CA ARG A 50 -4.18 -14.38 -0.46
C ARG A 50 -3.14 -13.27 -0.41
N PHE A 51 -2.39 -13.17 0.69
CA PHE A 51 -1.30 -12.20 0.80
C PHE A 51 -0.22 -12.44 -0.25
N MET A 52 0.27 -13.67 -0.40
CA MET A 52 1.32 -14.00 -1.36
C MET A 52 0.89 -13.74 -2.80
N ARG A 53 -0.31 -14.16 -3.21
CA ARG A 53 -0.82 -13.88 -4.57
C ARG A 53 -0.91 -12.38 -4.87
N GLN A 54 -1.33 -11.60 -3.88
CA GLN A 54 -1.48 -10.16 -4.07
C GLN A 54 -0.14 -9.44 -4.10
N LEU A 55 0.86 -9.98 -3.40
CA LEU A 55 2.24 -9.55 -3.50
C LEU A 55 2.82 -9.83 -4.89
N ASP A 56 2.59 -11.03 -5.44
CA ASP A 56 3.00 -11.38 -6.81
C ASP A 56 2.40 -10.41 -7.83
N HIS A 57 1.09 -10.18 -7.78
CA HIS A 57 0.41 -9.22 -8.66
C HIS A 57 0.95 -7.79 -8.55
N ALA A 58 1.37 -7.37 -7.35
CA ALA A 58 1.93 -6.05 -7.17
C ALA A 58 3.32 -5.93 -7.79
N PHE A 59 4.16 -6.96 -7.66
CA PHE A 59 5.45 -6.98 -8.34
C PHE A 59 5.29 -7.02 -9.86
N GLU A 60 4.34 -7.81 -10.39
CA GLU A 60 4.00 -7.79 -11.81
C GLU A 60 3.60 -6.38 -12.28
N ARG A 61 2.72 -5.70 -11.54
CA ARG A 61 2.28 -4.32 -11.86
C ARG A 61 3.43 -3.32 -11.83
N ILE A 62 4.34 -3.44 -10.86
CA ILE A 62 5.50 -2.56 -10.75
C ILE A 62 6.48 -2.80 -11.91
N LEU A 63 6.81 -4.06 -12.19
CA LEU A 63 7.75 -4.43 -13.25
C LEU A 63 7.20 -4.13 -14.66
N VAL A 64 5.90 -4.35 -14.87
CA VAL A 64 5.25 -4.08 -16.17
C VAL A 64 4.90 -2.60 -16.33
N GLY A 65 4.53 -1.92 -15.25
CA GLY A 65 4.21 -0.49 -15.25
C GLY A 65 5.42 0.38 -15.56
N ASP A 66 6.59 0.06 -14.99
CA ASP A 66 7.84 0.79 -15.25
C ASP A 66 8.26 0.75 -16.73
N ASN A 67 7.94 -0.34 -17.43
CA ASN A 67 8.29 -0.52 -18.84
C ASN A 67 7.35 0.24 -19.81
N ARG A 68 6.21 0.76 -19.33
CA ARG A 68 5.27 1.55 -20.15
C ARG A 68 5.52 3.06 -20.07
N ASP A 69 6.25 3.51 -19.07
CA ASP A 69 6.64 4.92 -18.90
C ASP A 69 7.93 5.26 -19.69
N ALA A 70 8.52 4.27 -20.38
CA ALA A 70 9.79 4.37 -21.11
C ALA A 70 9.65 4.40 -22.66
N ASN A 71 8.43 4.55 -23.20
CA ASN A 71 8.16 4.60 -24.65
C ASN A 71 7.26 5.77 -25.06
#